data_AF-A0A4Y2V4H6-F1
#
_entry.id   AF-A0A4Y2V4H6-F1
#
_cell.length_a   1.000
_cell.length_b   1.000
_cell.length_c   1.000
_cell.angle_alpha   90.00
_cell.angle_beta   90.00
_cell.angle_gamma   90.00
#
_symmetry.space_group_name_H-M   'P 1'
#
loop_
_entity.id
_entity.type
_entity.pdbx_description
1 polymer ?
#
loop_
_entity_poly.entity_id
_entity_poly.type
_entity_poly.pdbx_seq_one_letter_code
_entity_poly.pdbx_strand_id
1 'polypeptide(L)'
;MMLESWFQLNQSDPDAQTLLYTDIPYNYVYDRNNWKRRKRGGNKIVARMCVVNVKDAVRFYLRMLLLYVPGATSLKFLRTVDNVIYDTFKQAAFHRHLLNSDEEFDHCLHDASSYQMPKQLRQTFAFILCFCNPTNVIGLWNKYSISMCLDYLRNNIEAASWNLALHDINANLEQYGLSCASIGPVPTGNAIEVRPYNQDDEREEAEQRISSLNREQRAAFETITRAIGNSNENDRYFFWMALEVLAKLFSIEYYFLPFGVKETLHFHSPQLA
;
A
#
# COMPACT_ATOMS: atom_id res chain seq x y z
N MET A 1 1.67 -27.27 22.38
CA MET A 1 2.41 -26.47 21.37
C MET A 1 3.03 -25.23 22.04
N MET A 2 4.04 -24.60 21.43
CA MET A 2 4.79 -23.47 22.04
C MET A 2 3.90 -22.30 22.52
N LEU A 3 2.81 -22.03 21.79
CA LEU A 3 1.79 -21.04 22.16
C LEU A 3 0.99 -21.43 23.41
N GLU A 4 0.51 -22.67 23.50
CA GLU A 4 -0.23 -23.15 24.67
C GLU A 4 0.64 -23.16 25.92
N SER A 5 1.93 -23.51 25.77
CA SER A 5 2.89 -23.44 26.86
C SER A 5 3.16 -22.01 27.31
N TRP A 6 3.08 -21.01 26.41
CA TRP A 6 3.19 -19.60 26.78
C TRP A 6 1.98 -19.15 27.61
N PHE A 7 0.77 -19.58 27.22
CA PHE A 7 -0.42 -19.33 28.03
C PHE A 7 -0.30 -19.89 29.44
N GLN A 8 0.24 -21.11 29.58
CA GLN A 8 0.51 -21.72 30.89
C GLN A 8 1.57 -20.94 31.68
N LEU A 9 2.65 -20.52 31.03
CA LEU A 9 3.69 -19.69 31.66
C LEU A 9 3.09 -18.42 32.26
N ASN A 10 2.27 -17.70 31.49
CA ASN A 10 1.62 -16.46 31.93
C ASN A 10 0.63 -16.66 33.08
N GLN A 11 0.10 -17.88 33.29
CA GLN A 11 -0.74 -18.16 34.46
C GLN A 11 0.08 -18.28 35.76
N SER A 12 1.36 -18.65 35.66
CA SER A 12 2.21 -18.98 36.80
C SER A 12 3.33 -17.97 37.10
N ASP A 13 3.76 -17.19 36.10
CA ASP A 13 4.94 -16.34 36.19
C ASP A 13 4.58 -14.86 35.93
N PRO A 14 4.60 -14.00 36.97
CA PRO A 14 4.33 -12.56 36.83
C PRO A 14 5.30 -11.84 35.89
N ASP A 15 6.56 -12.28 35.81
CA ASP A 15 7.54 -11.64 34.91
C ASP A 15 7.14 -11.88 33.45
N ALA A 16 6.67 -13.10 33.13
CA ALA A 16 6.20 -13.45 31.79
C ALA A 16 4.96 -12.66 31.37
N GLN A 17 4.11 -12.27 32.33
CA GLN A 17 2.90 -11.47 32.05
C GLN A 17 3.21 -10.08 31.48
N THR A 18 4.42 -9.56 31.75
CA THR A 18 4.86 -8.25 31.23
C THR A 18 5.43 -8.32 29.81
N LEU A 19 5.64 -9.54 29.27
CA LEU A 19 6.33 -9.75 28.01
C LEU A 19 5.34 -10.07 26.87
N LEU A 20 5.65 -9.56 25.68
CA LEU A 20 5.00 -9.96 24.43
C LEU A 20 5.44 -11.38 24.05
N TYR A 21 4.63 -12.07 23.24
CA TYR A 21 4.99 -13.42 22.78
C TYR A 21 6.35 -13.45 22.06
N THR A 22 6.69 -12.39 21.32
CA THR A 22 7.98 -12.23 20.64
C THR A 22 9.16 -12.01 21.57
N ASP A 23 8.91 -11.53 22.79
CA ASP A 23 9.95 -11.22 23.77
C ASP A 23 10.27 -12.42 24.67
N ILE A 24 9.38 -13.42 24.69
CA ILE A 24 9.56 -14.65 25.48
C ILE A 24 10.87 -15.37 25.13
N PRO A 25 11.26 -15.61 23.86
CA PRO A 25 12.51 -16.29 23.55
C PRO A 25 13.78 -15.59 24.07
N TYR A 26 13.73 -14.27 24.29
CA TYR A 26 14.85 -13.50 24.84
C TYR A 26 15.01 -13.74 26.35
N ASN A 27 13.91 -14.02 27.06
CA ASN A 27 13.85 -14.15 28.51
C ASN A 27 13.69 -15.60 28.99
N TYR A 28 13.19 -16.47 28.13
CA TYR A 28 12.86 -17.87 28.41
C TYR A 28 13.41 -18.80 27.32
N VAL A 29 13.65 -20.05 27.70
CA VAL A 29 14.04 -21.15 26.81
C VAL A 29 12.91 -22.17 26.82
N TYR A 30 12.49 -22.61 25.63
CA TYR A 30 11.55 -23.71 25.50
C TYR A 30 12.29 -25.04 25.62
N ASP A 31 12.01 -25.80 26.67
CA ASP A 31 12.64 -27.09 26.97
C ASP A 31 11.58 -28.07 27.49
N ARG A 32 11.54 -29.28 26.91
CA ARG A 32 10.59 -30.36 27.28
C ARG A 32 9.15 -29.85 27.44
N ASN A 33 8.64 -29.18 26.41
CA ASN A 33 7.30 -28.61 26.32
C ASN A 33 6.96 -27.51 27.36
N ASN A 34 7.97 -26.93 28.02
CA ASN A 34 7.78 -25.90 29.02
C ASN A 34 8.74 -24.73 28.81
N TRP A 35 8.29 -23.53 29.15
CA TRP A 35 9.15 -22.36 29.18
C TRP A 35 9.87 -22.28 30.52
N LYS A 36 11.19 -22.09 30.49
CA LYS A 36 12.02 -21.91 31.69
C LYS A 36 12.80 -20.62 31.57
N ARG A 37 12.98 -19.91 32.69
CA ARG A 37 13.75 -18.66 32.71
C ARG A 37 15.15 -18.89 32.14
N ARG A 38 15.52 -18.06 31.17
CA ARG A 38 16.81 -18.13 30.49
C ARG A 38 17.90 -17.62 31.42
N LYS A 39 19.00 -18.37 31.51
CA LYS A 39 20.17 -17.98 32.33
C LYS A 39 21.26 -17.25 31.54
N ARG A 40 21.36 -17.46 30.21
CA ARG A 40 22.43 -16.92 29.35
C ARG A 40 21.95 -16.71 27.90
N GLY A 41 22.56 -15.73 27.20
CA GLY A 41 22.49 -15.59 25.73
C GLY A 41 21.22 -14.93 25.17
N GLY A 42 20.47 -14.16 25.97
CA GLY A 42 19.24 -13.50 25.50
C GLY A 42 19.49 -12.50 24.35
N ASN A 43 20.59 -11.75 24.41
CA ASN A 43 21.00 -10.76 23.41
C ASN A 43 21.44 -11.34 22.05
N LYS A 44 21.55 -12.67 21.91
CA LYS A 44 21.93 -13.34 20.66
C LYS A 44 20.76 -14.05 19.97
N ILE A 45 19.54 -13.85 20.46
CA ILE A 45 18.34 -14.50 19.93
C ILE A 45 17.73 -13.65 18.82
N VAL A 46 17.36 -14.31 17.72
CA VAL A 46 16.45 -13.75 16.72
C VAL A 46 15.14 -14.51 16.88
N ALA A 47 14.14 -13.89 17.51
CA ALA A 47 12.83 -14.50 17.64
C ALA A 47 12.21 -14.69 16.26
N ARG A 48 11.76 -15.92 15.96
CA ARG A 48 11.07 -16.23 14.69
C ARG A 48 9.63 -16.57 15.00
N MET A 49 8.73 -15.72 14.55
CA MET A 49 7.30 -15.98 14.55
C MET A 49 6.91 -16.63 13.21
N CYS A 50 6.14 -17.71 13.24
CA CYS A 50 5.74 -18.47 12.06
C CYS A 50 5.27 -17.55 10.93
N VAL A 51 5.83 -17.71 9.73
CA VAL A 51 5.37 -16.98 8.55
C VAL A 51 3.90 -17.33 8.34
N VAL A 52 3.04 -16.32 8.42
CA VAL A 52 1.61 -16.49 8.20
C VAL A 52 1.32 -16.07 6.77
N ASN A 53 0.63 -16.93 6.02
CA ASN A 53 0.11 -16.55 4.72
C ASN A 53 -1.00 -15.51 4.93
N VAL A 54 -0.96 -14.41 4.18
CA VAL A 54 -1.97 -13.33 4.23
C VAL A 54 -3.38 -13.86 3.97
N LYS A 55 -3.51 -14.93 3.17
CA LYS A 55 -4.80 -15.61 2.92
C LYS A 55 -5.40 -16.27 4.16
N ASP A 56 -4.58 -16.59 5.17
CA ASP A 56 -5.05 -17.12 6.44
C ASP A 56 -5.39 -15.97 7.39
N ALA A 57 -6.52 -15.32 7.12
CA ALA A 57 -6.98 -14.16 7.86
C ALA A 57 -7.03 -14.42 9.38
N VAL A 58 -7.45 -15.62 9.81
CA VAL A 58 -7.52 -15.99 11.22
C VAL A 58 -6.13 -15.97 11.86
N ARG A 59 -5.14 -16.61 11.22
CA ARG A 59 -3.76 -16.61 11.74
C ARG A 59 -3.11 -15.24 11.63
N PHE A 60 -3.46 -14.42 10.64
CA PHE A 60 -2.94 -13.06 10.50
C PHE A 60 -3.34 -12.19 11.69
N TYR A 61 -4.64 -12.15 12.00
CA TYR A 61 -5.13 -11.37 13.14
C TYR A 61 -4.68 -11.94 14.49
N LEU A 62 -4.55 -13.27 14.61
CA LEU A 62 -3.93 -13.89 15.78
C LEU A 62 -2.47 -13.44 15.94
N ARG A 63 -1.69 -13.44 14.85
CA ARG A 63 -0.29 -12.98 14.85
C ARG A 63 -0.21 -11.53 15.30
N MET A 64 -1.09 -10.66 14.80
CA MET A 64 -1.18 -9.27 15.25
C MET A 64 -1.42 -9.19 16.76
N LEU A 65 -2.42 -9.88 17.28
CA LEU A 65 -2.70 -9.84 18.73
C LEU A 65 -1.51 -10.33 19.57
N LEU A 66 -0.80 -11.38 19.14
CA LEU A 66 0.38 -11.90 19.84
C LEU A 66 1.57 -10.92 19.85
N LEU A 67 1.62 -9.98 18.91
CA LEU A 67 2.66 -8.94 18.82
C LEU A 67 2.40 -7.77 19.76
N TYR A 68 1.16 -7.56 20.21
CA TYR A 68 0.77 -6.36 20.96
C TYR A 68 0.11 -6.65 22.32
N VAL A 69 -0.31 -7.90 22.58
CA VAL A 69 -0.99 -8.27 23.82
C VAL A 69 -0.03 -9.08 24.72
N PRO A 70 0.55 -8.47 25.76
CA PRO A 70 1.37 -9.19 26.72
C PRO A 70 0.52 -10.04 27.67
N GLY A 71 1.14 -11.05 28.28
CA GLY A 71 0.56 -11.81 29.38
C GLY A 71 -0.71 -12.60 29.08
N ALA A 72 -1.01 -12.87 27.80
CA ALA A 72 -2.21 -13.62 27.46
C ALA A 72 -2.19 -15.05 28.04
N THR A 73 -3.29 -15.46 28.67
CA THR A 73 -3.41 -16.78 29.33
C THR A 73 -4.29 -17.76 28.55
N SER A 74 -4.88 -17.32 27.44
CA SER A 74 -5.70 -18.15 26.54
C SER A 74 -6.02 -17.43 25.24
N LEU A 75 -6.52 -18.15 24.22
CA LEU A 75 -7.09 -17.54 23.01
C LEU A 75 -8.32 -16.67 23.32
N LYS A 76 -9.07 -16.99 24.38
CA LYS A 76 -10.19 -16.17 24.85
C LYS A 76 -9.69 -14.83 25.40
N PHE A 77 -8.58 -14.83 26.14
CA PHE A 77 -7.95 -13.61 26.62
C PHE A 77 -7.53 -12.70 25.46
N LEU A 78 -6.90 -13.25 24.43
CA LEU A 78 -6.53 -12.48 23.23
C LEU A 78 -7.74 -11.83 22.53
N ARG A 79 -8.93 -12.44 22.63
CA ARG A 79 -10.17 -11.89 22.09
C ARG A 79 -10.92 -10.96 23.03
N THR A 80 -10.42 -10.70 24.23
CA THR A 80 -11.10 -9.85 25.22
C THR A 80 -10.51 -8.44 25.18
N VAL A 81 -11.28 -7.38 24.89
CA VAL A 81 -10.87 -5.96 24.98
C VAL A 81 -11.82 -5.28 25.95
N ASP A 82 -11.32 -4.50 26.91
CA ASP A 82 -12.16 -3.75 27.86
C ASP A 82 -13.28 -4.58 28.50
N ASN A 83 -12.95 -5.82 28.91
CA ASN A 83 -13.86 -6.83 29.46
C ASN A 83 -14.95 -7.36 28.51
N VAL A 84 -14.91 -7.04 27.22
CA VAL A 84 -15.79 -7.58 26.17
C VAL A 84 -15.06 -8.65 25.37
N ILE A 85 -15.67 -9.83 25.24
CA ILE A 85 -15.12 -10.93 24.44
C ILE A 85 -15.70 -10.85 23.03
N TYR A 86 -14.84 -10.75 22.02
CA TYR A 86 -15.23 -10.75 20.62
C TYR A 86 -15.20 -12.14 20.00
N ASP A 87 -16.02 -12.36 18.96
CA ASP A 87 -16.12 -13.65 18.29
C ASP A 87 -14.86 -13.98 17.50
N THR A 88 -14.26 -12.98 16.86
CA THR A 88 -13.11 -13.16 15.98
C THR A 88 -11.87 -12.40 16.46
N PHE A 89 -10.67 -12.90 16.09
CA PHE A 89 -9.42 -12.16 16.30
C PHE A 89 -9.40 -10.83 15.53
N LYS A 90 -10.08 -10.73 14.38
CA LYS A 90 -10.22 -9.48 13.61
C LYS A 90 -10.91 -8.40 14.44
N GLN A 91 -12.07 -8.71 15.02
CA GLN A 91 -12.82 -7.78 15.87
C GLN A 91 -12.00 -7.37 17.11
N ALA A 92 -11.35 -8.33 17.77
CA ALA A 92 -10.52 -8.02 18.92
C ALA A 92 -9.30 -7.13 18.56
N ALA A 93 -8.71 -7.29 17.38
CA ALA A 93 -7.66 -6.42 16.88
C ALA A 93 -8.19 -5.03 16.50
N PHE A 94 -9.36 -4.96 15.87
CA PHE A 94 -10.05 -3.71 15.53
C PHE A 94 -10.34 -2.87 16.78
N HIS A 95 -10.96 -3.45 17.80
CA HIS A 95 -11.29 -2.76 19.06
C HIS A 95 -10.06 -2.41 19.90
N ARG A 96 -8.89 -2.98 19.60
CA ARG A 96 -7.59 -2.56 20.17
C ARG A 96 -6.90 -1.47 19.36
N HIS A 97 -7.52 -0.98 18.29
CA HIS A 97 -6.93 -0.03 17.35
C HIS A 97 -5.63 -0.56 16.72
N LEU A 98 -5.53 -1.89 16.52
CA LEU A 98 -4.41 -2.53 15.83
C LEU A 98 -4.66 -2.69 14.33
N LEU A 99 -5.88 -2.40 13.89
CA LEU A 99 -6.26 -2.39 12.49
C LEU A 99 -6.56 -0.97 12.05
N ASN A 100 -6.02 -0.63 10.89
CA ASN A 100 -6.31 0.61 10.19
C ASN A 100 -7.83 0.70 9.91
N SER A 101 -8.40 1.87 10.11
CA SER A 101 -9.81 2.13 9.77
C SER A 101 -9.97 2.35 8.26
N ASP A 102 -11.21 2.23 7.77
CA ASP A 102 -11.51 2.60 6.37
C ASP A 102 -11.19 4.08 6.07
N GLU A 103 -11.18 4.94 7.09
CA GLU A 103 -10.79 6.34 6.99
C GLU A 103 -9.29 6.49 6.70
N GLU A 104 -8.43 5.62 7.24
CA GLU A 104 -7.00 5.64 6.92
C GLU A 104 -6.73 5.22 5.47
N PHE A 105 -7.51 4.29 4.93
CA PHE A 105 -7.42 3.92 3.51
C PHE A 105 -7.93 5.03 2.62
N ASP A 106 -8.97 5.74 3.04
CA ASP A 106 -9.45 6.93 2.35
C ASP A 106 -8.39 8.04 2.31
N HIS A 107 -7.78 8.38 3.45
CA HIS A 107 -6.68 9.36 3.50
C HIS A 107 -5.48 8.91 2.66
N CYS A 108 -5.10 7.63 2.75
CA CYS A 108 -4.00 7.08 1.95
C CYS A 108 -4.25 7.22 0.45
N LEU A 109 -5.46 6.88 -0.03
CA LEU A 109 -5.83 7.01 -1.44
C LEU A 109 -6.01 8.48 -1.85
N HIS A 110 -6.49 9.34 -0.95
CA HIS A 110 -6.56 10.79 -1.18
C HIS A 110 -5.18 11.35 -1.46
N ASP A 111 -4.24 11.12 -0.55
CA ASP A 111 -2.86 11.58 -0.69
C ASP A 111 -2.22 10.97 -1.93
N ALA A 112 -2.32 9.64 -2.11
CA ALA A 112 -1.79 8.94 -3.28
C ALA A 112 -2.34 9.52 -4.60
N SER A 113 -3.61 9.89 -4.66
CA SER A 113 -4.22 10.46 -5.87
C SER A 113 -3.65 11.83 -6.25
N SER A 114 -3.02 12.54 -5.30
CA SER A 114 -2.40 13.83 -5.57
C SER A 114 -1.08 13.70 -6.35
N TYR A 115 -0.28 12.65 -6.06
CA TYR A 115 1.10 12.51 -6.56
C TYR A 115 1.38 11.24 -7.37
N GLN A 116 0.53 10.20 -7.32
CA GLN A 116 0.75 8.95 -8.06
C GLN A 116 0.13 9.01 -9.46
N MET A 117 0.80 8.39 -10.43
CA MET A 117 0.22 8.14 -11.75
C MET A 117 -0.94 7.14 -11.64
N PRO A 118 -1.96 7.19 -12.53
CA PRO A 118 -3.14 6.31 -12.46
C PRO A 118 -2.82 4.82 -12.29
N LYS A 119 -1.82 4.32 -13.02
CA LYS A 119 -1.33 2.93 -12.88
C LYS A 119 -0.79 2.62 -11.49
N GLN A 120 -0.01 3.52 -10.90
CA GLN A 120 0.53 3.36 -9.55
C GLN A 120 -0.59 3.44 -8.50
N LEU A 121 -1.56 4.33 -8.71
CA LEU A 121 -2.74 4.44 -7.85
C LEU A 121 -3.58 3.16 -7.87
N ARG A 122 -3.77 2.54 -9.05
CA ARG A 122 -4.40 1.21 -9.18
C ARG A 122 -3.63 0.13 -8.43
N GLN A 123 -2.29 0.15 -8.45
CA GLN A 123 -1.46 -0.77 -7.67
C GLN A 123 -1.65 -0.55 -6.17
N THR A 124 -1.58 0.70 -5.68
CA THR A 124 -1.82 1.06 -4.28
C THR A 124 -3.20 0.57 -3.82
N PHE A 125 -4.22 0.78 -4.64
CA PHE A 125 -5.57 0.28 -4.37
C PHE A 125 -5.59 -1.27 -4.27
N ALA A 126 -4.98 -1.98 -5.22
CA ALA A 126 -4.87 -3.44 -5.16
C ALA A 126 -4.12 -3.94 -3.91
N PHE A 127 -3.06 -3.23 -3.48
CA PHE A 127 -2.36 -3.54 -2.22
C PHE A 127 -3.29 -3.41 -1.01
N ILE A 128 -4.06 -2.31 -0.91
CA ILE A 128 -5.03 -2.13 0.17
C ILE A 128 -6.04 -3.29 0.19
N LEU A 129 -6.56 -3.69 -0.98
CA LEU A 129 -7.49 -4.82 -1.09
C LEU A 129 -6.86 -6.15 -0.64
N CYS A 130 -5.61 -6.42 -1.04
CA CYS A 130 -4.90 -7.67 -0.74
C CYS A 130 -4.55 -7.82 0.74
N PHE A 131 -4.10 -6.74 1.39
CA PHE A 131 -3.40 -6.83 2.68
C PHE A 131 -4.16 -6.17 3.82
N CYS A 132 -5.03 -5.21 3.54
CA CYS A 132 -5.67 -4.41 4.58
C CYS A 132 -7.14 -4.80 4.81
N ASN A 133 -7.75 -5.53 3.87
CA ASN A 133 -9.13 -6.02 3.95
C ASN A 133 -10.14 -4.92 4.36
N PRO A 134 -10.18 -3.79 3.61
CA PRO A 134 -11.09 -2.67 3.85
C PRO A 134 -12.55 -3.14 3.88
N THR A 135 -13.37 -2.50 4.71
CA THR A 135 -14.79 -2.86 4.83
C THR A 135 -15.68 -2.19 3.79
N ASN A 136 -15.29 -1.01 3.26
CA ASN A 136 -16.03 -0.26 2.26
C ASN A 136 -15.28 -0.13 0.92
N VAL A 137 -15.01 -1.26 0.27
CA VAL A 137 -14.31 -1.30 -1.02
C VAL A 137 -15.03 -0.49 -2.11
N ILE A 138 -16.35 -0.63 -2.21
CA ILE A 138 -17.14 0.05 -3.24
C ILE A 138 -17.12 1.57 -3.04
N GLY A 139 -17.17 2.05 -1.80
CA GLY A 139 -17.05 3.48 -1.50
C GLY A 139 -15.69 4.05 -1.92
N LEU A 140 -14.60 3.35 -1.60
CA LEU A 140 -13.24 3.75 -2.01
C LEU A 140 -13.10 3.74 -3.54
N TRP A 141 -13.59 2.70 -4.22
CA TRP A 141 -13.58 2.64 -5.68
C TRP A 141 -14.33 3.82 -6.30
N ASN A 142 -15.57 4.06 -5.88
CA ASN A 142 -16.40 5.13 -6.46
C ASN A 142 -15.72 6.51 -6.30
N LYS A 143 -15.05 6.75 -5.17
CA LYS A 143 -14.38 8.02 -4.89
C LYS A 143 -13.13 8.24 -5.73
N TYR A 144 -12.35 7.19 -6.00
CA TYR A 144 -11.03 7.31 -6.65
C TYR A 144 -10.95 6.74 -8.07
N SER A 145 -12.04 6.15 -8.58
CA SER A 145 -12.11 5.53 -9.91
C SER A 145 -11.69 6.47 -11.04
N ILE A 146 -12.11 7.74 -11.01
CA ILE A 146 -11.72 8.73 -12.02
C ILE A 146 -10.20 8.90 -12.04
N SER A 147 -9.58 9.16 -10.90
CA SER A 147 -8.12 9.32 -10.77
C SER A 147 -7.37 8.05 -11.21
N MET A 148 -7.94 6.88 -10.92
CA MET A 148 -7.40 5.58 -11.34
C MET A 148 -7.59 5.28 -12.83
N CYS A 149 -8.37 6.05 -13.59
CA CYS A 149 -8.65 5.77 -15.00
C CYS A 149 -8.22 6.89 -15.96
N LEU A 150 -7.57 7.95 -15.46
CA LEU A 150 -7.19 9.12 -16.27
C LEU A 150 -6.36 8.76 -17.50
N ASP A 151 -5.50 7.75 -17.41
CA ASP A 151 -4.67 7.24 -18.51
C ASP A 151 -5.49 6.56 -19.61
N TYR A 152 -6.64 5.96 -19.27
CA TYR A 152 -7.54 5.33 -20.24
C TYR A 152 -8.57 6.30 -20.84
N LEU A 153 -8.93 7.35 -20.10
CA LEU A 153 -9.96 8.32 -20.50
C LEU A 153 -9.59 9.10 -21.77
N ARG A 154 -8.30 9.27 -22.09
CA ARG A 154 -7.85 9.98 -23.30
C ARG A 154 -8.39 9.35 -24.59
N ASN A 155 -8.53 8.02 -24.61
CA ASN A 155 -8.81 7.25 -25.83
C ASN A 155 -10.12 6.46 -25.77
N ASN A 156 -10.84 6.49 -24.64
CA ASN A 156 -11.99 5.63 -24.40
C ASN A 156 -13.13 6.38 -23.70
N ILE A 157 -14.35 5.89 -23.89
CA ILE A 157 -15.51 6.31 -23.09
C ILE A 157 -15.35 5.87 -21.64
N GLU A 158 -15.96 6.61 -20.70
CA GLU A 158 -15.82 6.39 -19.25
C GLU A 158 -16.03 4.94 -18.82
N ALA A 159 -17.10 4.30 -19.32
CA ALA A 159 -17.41 2.91 -18.99
C ALA A 159 -16.31 1.93 -19.43
N ALA A 160 -15.68 2.16 -20.59
CA ALA A 160 -14.58 1.34 -21.07
C ALA A 160 -13.30 1.59 -20.26
N SER A 161 -13.02 2.85 -19.90
CA SER A 161 -11.89 3.23 -19.05
C SER A 161 -11.95 2.61 -17.66
N TRP A 162 -13.13 2.62 -17.03
CA TRP A 162 -13.35 1.95 -15.74
C TRP A 162 -13.12 0.45 -15.85
N ASN A 163 -13.63 -0.16 -16.91
CA ASN A 163 -13.49 -1.59 -17.13
C ASN A 163 -12.02 -2.01 -17.32
N LEU A 164 -11.25 -1.21 -18.06
CA LEU A 164 -9.80 -1.42 -18.23
C LEU A 164 -9.05 -1.31 -16.91
N ALA A 165 -9.36 -0.30 -16.09
CA ALA A 165 -8.78 -0.17 -14.76
C ALA A 165 -9.12 -1.34 -13.84
N LEU A 166 -10.34 -1.86 -13.90
CA LEU A 166 -10.75 -3.05 -13.13
C LEU A 166 -10.02 -4.31 -13.59
N HIS A 167 -9.75 -4.47 -14.89
CA HIS A 167 -8.90 -5.56 -15.40
C HIS A 167 -7.46 -5.44 -14.89
N ASP A 168 -6.88 -4.23 -14.92
CA ASP A 168 -5.55 -3.94 -14.36
C ASP A 168 -5.46 -4.27 -12.87
N ILE A 169 -6.47 -3.86 -12.09
CA ILE A 169 -6.56 -4.17 -10.67
C ILE A 169 -6.71 -5.69 -10.47
N ASN A 170 -7.59 -6.34 -11.22
CA ASN A 170 -7.78 -7.79 -11.13
C ASN A 170 -6.49 -8.55 -11.44
N ALA A 171 -5.74 -8.16 -12.47
CA ALA A 171 -4.44 -8.75 -12.79
C ALA A 171 -3.42 -8.59 -11.64
N ASN A 172 -3.43 -7.47 -10.91
CA ASN A 172 -2.62 -7.30 -9.71
C ASN A 172 -3.10 -8.20 -8.55
N LEU A 173 -4.41 -8.36 -8.36
CA LEU A 173 -4.99 -9.25 -7.34
C LEU A 173 -4.69 -10.72 -7.61
N GLU A 174 -4.72 -11.14 -8.88
CA GLU A 174 -4.45 -12.51 -9.31
C GLU A 174 -3.03 -12.97 -8.97
N GLN A 175 -2.04 -12.06 -8.94
CA GLN A 175 -0.68 -12.36 -8.48
C GLN A 175 -0.65 -12.82 -7.01
N TYR A 176 -1.62 -12.35 -6.21
CA TYR A 176 -1.82 -12.78 -4.83
C TYR A 176 -2.90 -13.87 -4.72
N GLY A 177 -3.40 -14.39 -5.84
CA GLY A 177 -4.49 -15.36 -5.96
C GLY A 177 -5.77 -14.91 -5.26
N LEU A 178 -6.11 -13.64 -5.43
CA LEU A 178 -7.40 -13.02 -5.15
C LEU A 178 -8.05 -12.60 -6.49
N SER A 179 -9.32 -12.21 -6.46
CA SER A 179 -10.00 -11.68 -7.66
C SER A 179 -10.97 -10.55 -7.29
N CYS A 180 -11.25 -9.66 -8.25
CA CYS A 180 -12.26 -8.62 -8.09
C CYS A 180 -13.64 -9.21 -7.74
N ALA A 181 -13.97 -10.40 -8.27
CA ALA A 181 -15.22 -11.11 -7.96
C ALA A 181 -15.42 -11.42 -6.48
N SER A 182 -14.35 -11.50 -5.70
CA SER A 182 -14.41 -11.76 -4.25
C SER A 182 -14.41 -10.50 -3.37
N ILE A 183 -14.08 -9.33 -3.92
CA ILE A 183 -13.65 -8.17 -3.11
C ILE A 183 -14.27 -6.83 -3.56
N GLY A 184 -14.78 -6.70 -4.80
CA GLY A 184 -15.21 -5.39 -5.30
C GLY A 184 -15.87 -5.38 -6.68
N PRO A 185 -15.80 -4.25 -7.41
CA PRO A 185 -16.43 -4.11 -8.73
C PRO A 185 -15.80 -5.09 -9.72
N VAL A 186 -16.65 -5.83 -10.43
CA VAL A 186 -16.21 -6.91 -11.32
C VAL A 186 -16.01 -6.36 -12.73
N PRO A 187 -14.85 -6.61 -13.38
CA PRO A 187 -14.69 -6.27 -14.77
C PRO A 187 -15.73 -7.03 -15.64
N THR A 188 -16.27 -6.36 -16.65
CA THR A 188 -17.29 -6.89 -17.56
C THR A 188 -16.74 -7.06 -18.97
N GLY A 189 -17.05 -8.19 -19.62
CA GLY A 189 -16.56 -8.49 -20.97
C GLY A 189 -15.03 -8.67 -21.04
N ASN A 190 -14.52 -8.89 -22.25
CA ASN A 190 -13.08 -8.96 -22.49
C ASN A 190 -12.47 -7.56 -22.34
N ALA A 191 -11.26 -7.47 -21.78
CA ALA A 191 -10.47 -6.25 -21.87
C ALA A 191 -10.34 -5.91 -23.36
N ILE A 192 -10.93 -4.79 -23.79
CA ILE A 192 -10.66 -4.26 -25.12
C ILE A 192 -9.14 -4.06 -25.16
N GLU A 193 -8.45 -4.67 -26.13
CA GLU A 193 -7.01 -4.51 -26.28
C GLU A 193 -6.70 -3.01 -26.30
N VAL A 194 -6.08 -2.53 -25.22
CA VAL A 194 -5.44 -1.22 -25.22
C VAL A 194 -4.43 -1.30 -26.35
N ARG A 195 -4.57 -0.43 -27.36
CA ARG A 195 -3.55 -0.34 -28.42
C ARG A 195 -2.20 -0.24 -27.72
N PRO A 196 -1.24 -1.14 -28.00
CA PRO A 196 0.06 -1.10 -27.36
C PRO A 196 0.63 0.30 -27.53
N TYR A 197 1.18 0.85 -26.45
CA TYR A 197 1.82 2.17 -26.46
C TYR A 197 2.81 2.25 -27.62
N ASN A 198 2.45 3.00 -28.66
CA ASN A 198 3.26 3.20 -29.83
C ASN A 198 4.01 4.52 -29.65
N GLN A 199 5.32 4.41 -29.41
CA GLN A 199 6.19 5.57 -29.21
C GLN A 199 6.18 6.51 -30.42
N ASP A 200 6.00 5.97 -31.63
CA ASP A 200 5.99 6.77 -32.85
C ASP A 200 4.69 7.57 -32.99
N ASP A 201 3.54 6.97 -32.66
CA ASP A 201 2.24 7.66 -32.70
C ASP A 201 2.17 8.80 -31.66
N GLU A 202 2.64 8.57 -30.43
CA GLU A 202 2.68 9.61 -29.39
C GLU A 202 3.69 10.71 -29.72
N ARG A 203 4.81 10.37 -30.37
CA ARG A 203 5.77 11.36 -30.84
C ARG A 203 5.17 12.25 -31.93
N GLU A 204 4.50 11.66 -32.91
CA GLU A 204 3.85 12.40 -33.99
C GLU A 204 2.74 13.31 -33.46
N GLU A 205 1.89 12.82 -32.55
CA GLU A 205 0.87 13.65 -31.88
C GLU A 205 1.51 14.79 -31.07
N ALA A 206 2.60 14.53 -30.35
CA ALA A 206 3.27 15.55 -29.57
C ALA A 206 3.91 16.62 -30.46
N GLU A 207 4.52 16.24 -31.58
CA GLU A 207 5.05 17.18 -32.57
C GLU A 207 3.95 18.05 -33.19
N GLN A 208 2.78 17.47 -33.50
CA GLN A 208 1.60 18.21 -33.96
C GLN A 208 1.11 19.20 -32.89
N ARG A 209 1.01 18.80 -31.63
CA ARG A 209 0.59 19.70 -30.54
C ARG A 209 1.60 20.81 -30.29
N ILE A 210 2.89 20.49 -30.29
CA ILE A 210 3.96 21.48 -30.18
C ILE A 210 3.85 22.51 -31.31
N SER A 211 3.50 22.09 -32.54
CA SER A 211 3.28 23.01 -33.65
C SER A 211 2.12 23.98 -33.41
N SER A 212 1.08 23.55 -32.68
CA SER A 212 -0.11 24.33 -32.35
C SER A 212 0.02 25.26 -31.13
N LEU A 213 1.13 25.20 -30.39
CA LEU A 213 1.32 26.02 -29.18
C LEU A 213 1.35 27.52 -29.52
N ASN A 214 0.62 28.30 -28.72
CA ASN A 214 0.69 29.76 -28.81
C ASN A 214 2.05 30.28 -28.29
N ARG A 215 2.33 31.57 -28.49
CA ARG A 215 3.65 32.16 -28.19
C ARG A 215 4.07 32.00 -26.72
N GLU A 216 3.13 32.15 -25.79
CA GLU A 216 3.37 32.06 -24.35
C GLU A 216 3.58 30.60 -23.91
N GLN A 217 2.75 29.69 -24.42
CA GLN A 217 2.86 28.25 -24.17
C GLN A 217 4.16 27.67 -24.73
N ARG A 218 4.55 28.10 -25.95
CA ARG A 218 5.82 27.69 -26.57
C ARG A 218 7.02 28.18 -25.77
N ALA A 219 6.98 29.42 -25.29
CA ALA A 219 8.03 29.97 -24.44
C ALA A 219 8.17 29.18 -23.11
N ALA A 220 7.05 28.80 -22.48
CA ALA A 220 7.06 27.96 -21.30
C ALA A 220 7.64 26.55 -21.59
N PHE A 221 7.16 25.91 -22.66
CA PHE A 221 7.61 24.58 -23.08
C PHE A 221 9.12 24.52 -23.37
N GLU A 222 9.66 25.49 -24.11
CA GLU A 222 11.09 25.56 -24.43
C GLU A 222 11.95 25.82 -23.19
N THR A 223 11.47 26.67 -22.29
CA THR A 223 12.15 26.96 -21.01
C THR A 223 12.28 25.70 -20.18
N ILE A 224 11.20 24.92 -20.09
CA ILE A 224 11.17 23.66 -19.34
C ILE A 224 12.07 22.62 -19.99
N THR A 225 11.97 22.43 -21.31
CA THR A 225 12.80 21.46 -22.05
C THR A 225 14.28 21.77 -21.91
N ARG A 226 14.66 23.05 -21.97
CA ARG A 226 16.04 23.51 -21.80
C ARG A 226 16.55 23.32 -20.37
N ALA A 227 15.71 23.59 -19.37
CA ALA A 227 16.06 23.42 -17.96
C ALA A 227 16.29 21.94 -17.63
N ILE A 228 15.48 21.06 -18.20
CA ILE A 228 15.59 19.61 -18.00
C ILE A 228 16.86 19.04 -18.65
N GLY A 229 17.32 19.62 -19.77
CA GLY A 229 18.57 19.21 -20.44
C GLY A 229 19.87 19.68 -19.76
N ASN A 230 19.80 20.56 -18.75
CA ASN A 230 20.97 21.11 -18.07
C ASN A 230 21.14 20.51 -16.66
N SER A 231 22.27 19.84 -16.43
CA SER A 231 22.56 19.07 -15.21
C SER A 231 22.94 19.89 -13.97
N ASN A 232 23.03 21.23 -14.06
CA ASN A 232 23.49 22.07 -12.95
C ASN A 232 22.33 22.67 -12.14
N GLU A 233 22.37 22.40 -10.84
CA GLU A 233 21.31 22.62 -9.85
C GLU A 233 21.22 24.07 -9.36
N ASN A 234 19.99 24.59 -9.35
CA ASN A 234 19.41 25.39 -8.25
C ASN A 234 17.92 25.68 -8.50
N ASP A 235 17.46 25.53 -9.74
CA ASP A 235 16.09 25.83 -10.12
C ASP A 235 15.10 24.66 -9.90
N ARG A 236 15.58 23.41 -9.72
CA ARG A 236 14.74 22.17 -9.72
C ARG A 236 13.54 22.16 -8.75
N TYR A 237 13.56 22.92 -7.65
CA TYR A 237 12.52 22.86 -6.63
C TYR A 237 11.21 23.56 -7.02
N PHE A 238 11.23 24.53 -7.94
CA PHE A 238 10.01 25.17 -8.45
C PHE A 238 9.29 24.34 -9.53
N PHE A 239 9.87 23.22 -9.99
CA PHE A 239 9.49 22.58 -11.24
C PHE A 239 8.52 21.42 -11.10
N TRP A 240 8.45 20.76 -9.93
CA TRP A 240 7.54 19.62 -9.75
C TRP A 240 6.06 20.02 -9.84
N MET A 241 5.66 21.15 -9.26
CA MET A 241 4.28 21.67 -9.41
C MET A 241 3.96 22.09 -10.85
N ALA A 242 4.94 22.65 -11.58
CA ALA A 242 4.72 23.08 -12.97
C ALA A 242 4.63 21.88 -13.93
N LEU A 243 5.43 20.83 -13.73
CA LEU A 243 5.36 19.57 -14.47
C LEU A 243 4.02 18.86 -14.27
N GLU A 244 3.49 18.87 -13.05
CA GLU A 244 2.21 18.25 -12.72
C GLU A 244 1.03 18.98 -13.40
N VAL A 245 1.09 20.31 -13.40
CA VAL A 245 0.08 21.17 -14.05
C VAL A 245 0.16 21.06 -15.57
N LEU A 246 1.35 20.96 -16.17
CA LEU A 246 1.52 20.85 -17.62
C LEU A 246 1.26 19.44 -18.16
N ALA A 247 1.61 18.39 -17.41
CA ALA A 247 1.24 17.01 -17.74
C ALA A 247 -0.30 16.86 -17.70
N LYS A 248 -0.97 17.46 -16.72
CA LYS A 248 -2.44 17.50 -16.61
C LYS A 248 -3.12 18.39 -17.65
N LEU A 249 -2.53 19.52 -18.05
CA LEU A 249 -3.13 20.47 -19.01
C LEU A 249 -2.89 20.12 -20.50
N PHE A 250 -1.77 19.47 -20.84
CA PHE A 250 -1.38 19.28 -22.24
C PHE A 250 -1.20 17.82 -22.67
N SER A 251 -1.27 16.86 -21.73
CA SER A 251 -1.10 15.42 -21.99
C SER A 251 0.16 15.10 -22.81
N ILE A 252 1.29 15.71 -22.46
CA ILE A 252 2.59 15.51 -23.12
C ILE A 252 3.49 14.66 -22.20
N GLU A 253 3.12 13.41 -21.94
CA GLU A 253 3.89 12.51 -21.06
C GLU A 253 5.20 12.02 -21.72
N TYR A 254 5.23 11.93 -23.05
CA TYR A 254 6.32 11.36 -23.85
C TYR A 254 7.69 12.03 -23.61
N TYR A 255 7.76 13.36 -23.51
CA TYR A 255 9.02 14.09 -23.37
C TYR A 255 9.67 13.96 -21.98
N PHE A 256 8.95 13.43 -20.98
CA PHE A 256 9.44 13.35 -19.60
C PHE A 256 9.86 11.94 -19.17
N LEU A 257 9.55 10.91 -19.98
CA LEU A 257 9.99 9.52 -19.78
C LEU A 257 11.53 9.33 -19.68
N PRO A 258 12.38 10.05 -20.43
CA PRO A 258 13.85 9.86 -20.37
C PRO A 258 14.51 10.39 -19.09
N PHE A 259 13.83 11.24 -18.31
CA PHE A 259 14.42 11.93 -17.15
C PHE A 259 14.29 11.17 -15.83
N GLY A 260 13.97 9.87 -15.91
CA GLY A 260 14.10 8.97 -14.76
C GLY A 260 13.07 9.22 -13.67
N VAL A 261 11.78 9.01 -13.96
CA VAL A 261 10.81 8.63 -12.91
C VAL A 261 11.02 7.15 -12.56
N LYS A 262 12.24 6.82 -12.13
CA LYS A 262 12.61 5.54 -11.51
C LYS A 262 13.36 5.89 -10.23
N GLU A 263 12.71 5.60 -9.10
CA GLU A 263 13.30 5.36 -7.79
C GLU A 263 14.20 6.47 -7.22
N THR A 264 13.73 7.17 -6.18
CA THR A 264 14.33 7.25 -4.83
C THR A 264 13.92 8.55 -4.15
N LEU A 265 13.15 8.46 -3.08
CA LEU A 265 13.20 9.45 -2.00
C LEU A 265 13.29 8.71 -0.67
N HIS A 266 14.53 8.44 -0.28
CA HIS A 266 14.90 8.46 1.12
C HIS A 266 14.77 9.92 1.59
N PHE A 267 13.77 10.21 2.41
CA PHE A 267 13.69 11.47 3.12
C PHE A 267 14.72 11.46 4.26
N HIS A 268 15.79 12.25 4.12
CA HIS A 268 16.52 12.80 5.27
C HIS A 268 15.89 14.16 5.60
N SER A 269 15.21 14.23 6.74
CA SER A 269 14.72 15.49 7.31
C SER A 269 15.90 16.34 7.78
N PRO A 270 16.00 17.63 7.42
CA PRO A 270 16.90 18.54 8.11
C PRO A 270 16.29 18.86 9.49
N GLN A 271 17.05 18.58 10.55
CA GLN A 271 16.81 19.16 11.87
C GLN A 271 16.96 20.68 11.75
N LEU A 272 15.87 21.41 12.03
CA LEU A 272 15.93 22.84 12.27
C LEU A 272 16.21 23.05 13.76
N ALA A 273 17.29 23.80 14.00
CA ALA A 273 17.65 24.41 15.27
C ALA A 273 16.71 25.57 15.61
#